data_AF-A0A137NT17-F1
#
_entry.id   AF-A0A137NT17-F1
#
_cell.length_a   1.000
_cell.length_b   1.000
_cell.length_c   1.000
_cell.angle_alpha   90.00
_cell.angle_beta   90.00
_cell.angle_gamma   90.00
#
_symmetry.space_group_name_H-M   'P 1'
#
loop_
_entity.id
_entity.type
_entity.pdbx_description
1 polymer ?
#
loop_
_entity_poly.entity_id
_entity_poly.type
_entity_poly.pdbx_seq_one_letter_code
_entity_poly.pdbx_strand_id
1 'polypeptide(L)'
;MIPPVYTIPISSILVMILVWMVVVIVDFNVKENSSKSTDPESYAQSTQTFNIKSNLQQAISTLFQGYCSLSILLILNIYMEGNQTAINVLSLLTMGFNVLAAVFQLAGFVLIYKISYALFILSLFSIIATSLLSPIPVTVVVLDGNS
;
A
#
# COMPACT_ATOMS: atom_id res chain seq x y z
N MET A 1 21.56 -8.75 8.46
CA MET A 1 21.33 -8.93 7.01
C MET A 1 19.88 -9.37 6.85
N ILE A 2 19.09 -8.72 5.97
CA ILE A 2 17.70 -9.13 5.73
C ILE A 2 17.73 -10.47 4.96
N PRO A 3 16.96 -11.51 5.36
CA PRO A 3 16.91 -12.75 4.61
C PRO A 3 16.44 -12.49 3.18
N PRO A 4 17.04 -13.11 2.14
CA PRO A 4 16.68 -12.87 0.73
C PRO A 4 15.19 -13.05 0.44
N VAL A 5 14.57 -13.95 1.19
CA VAL A 5 13.14 -14.27 1.17
C VAL A 5 12.28 -13.02 1.43
N TYR A 6 12.70 -12.12 2.32
CA TYR A 6 11.91 -10.94 2.71
C TYR A 6 12.34 -9.66 2.02
N THR A 7 13.29 -9.70 1.09
CA THR A 7 13.81 -8.49 0.44
C THR A 7 12.73 -7.72 -0.32
N ILE A 8 11.88 -8.42 -1.08
CA ILE A 8 10.81 -7.77 -1.86
C ILE A 8 9.72 -7.19 -0.95
N PRO A 9 9.13 -7.95 0.00
CA PRO A 9 8.10 -7.40 0.88
C PRO A 9 8.58 -6.21 1.72
N ILE A 10 9.82 -6.27 2.25
CA ILE A 10 10.40 -5.15 3.00
C ILE A 10 10.66 -3.96 2.08
N SER A 11 11.15 -4.18 0.85
CA SER A 11 11.31 -3.11 -0.14
C SER A 11 9.97 -2.45 -0.47
N SER A 12 8.88 -3.22 -0.61
CA SER A 12 7.53 -2.68 -0.83
C SER A 12 7.09 -1.77 0.31
N ILE A 13 7.30 -2.17 1.57
CA ILE A 13 7.03 -1.33 2.74
C ILE A 13 7.86 -0.03 2.70
N LEU A 14 9.16 -0.14 2.38
CA LEU A 14 10.07 1.01 2.32
C LEU A 14 9.67 2.02 1.24
N VAL A 15 9.15 1.56 0.10
CA VAL A 15 8.63 2.45 -0.94
C VAL A 15 7.35 3.14 -0.46
N MET A 16 6.43 2.43 0.21
CA MET A 16 5.20 3.03 0.74
C MET A 16 5.49 4.13 1.77
N ILE A 17 6.44 3.91 2.70
CA ILE A 17 6.81 4.92 3.69
C ILE A 17 7.52 6.12 3.04
N LEU A 18 8.32 5.90 1.99
CA LEU A 18 8.95 6.98 1.25
C LEU A 18 7.90 7.86 0.55
N VAL A 19 6.93 7.24 -0.12
CA VAL A 19 5.81 7.98 -0.75
C VAL A 19 5.00 8.73 0.32
N TRP A 20 4.71 8.09 1.46
CA TRP A 20 4.03 8.74 2.58
C TRP A 20 4.81 9.97 3.09
N MET A 21 6.12 9.87 3.29
CA MET A 21 6.98 10.98 3.71
C MET A 21 6.92 12.14 2.72
N VAL A 22 6.98 11.86 1.41
CA VAL A 22 6.87 12.89 0.37
C VAL A 22 5.53 13.64 0.48
N VAL A 23 4.42 12.92 0.63
CA VAL A 23 3.08 13.53 0.75
C VAL A 23 2.95 14.35 2.05
N VAL A 24 3.55 13.89 3.16
CA VAL A 24 3.60 14.64 4.42
C VAL A 24 4.41 15.93 4.28
N ILE A 25 5.56 15.90 3.61
CA ILE A 25 6.37 17.10 3.32
C ILE A 25 5.56 18.09 2.48
N VAL A 26 4.81 17.62 1.48
CA VAL A 26 3.92 18.48 0.68
C VAL A 26 2.86 19.15 1.57
N ASP A 27 2.22 18.41 2.48
CA ASP A 27 1.24 18.98 3.43
C ASP A 27 1.84 20.05 4.35
N PHE A 28 3.07 19.85 4.84
CA PHE A 28 3.78 20.87 5.61
C PHE A 28 4.04 22.15 4.81
N ASN A 29 4.50 22.04 3.56
CA ASN A 29 4.74 23.19 2.69
C ASN A 29 3.45 23.95 2.35
N VAL A 30 2.35 23.25 2.09
CA VAL A 30 1.04 23.87 1.82
C VAL A 30 0.53 24.63 3.05
N LYS A 31 0.71 24.08 4.26
CA LYS A 31 0.36 24.75 5.51
C LYS A 31 1.12 26.06 5.70
N GLU A 32 2.43 26.06 5.45
CA GLU A 32 3.25 27.27 5.60
C GLU A 32 2.81 28.38 4.63
N ASN A 33 2.55 28.05 3.37
CA ASN A 33 2.15 29.02 2.35
C ASN A 33 0.73 29.57 2.56
N SER A 34 -0.18 28.78 3.15
CA SER A 34 -1.53 29.25 3.46
C SER A 34 -1.58 30.36 4.52
N SER A 35 -0.58 30.43 5.40
CA SER A 35 -0.53 31.43 6.48
C SER A 35 -0.09 32.83 6.03
N LYS A 36 0.39 32.98 4.79
CA LYS A 36 0.92 34.23 4.22
C LYS A 36 -0.05 34.94 3.26
N SER A 37 -1.23 34.38 3.00
CA SER A 37 -2.19 34.89 2.00
C SER A 37 -3.35 35.64 2.66
N THR A 38 -3.30 36.98 2.66
CA THR A 38 -4.40 37.85 3.13
C THR A 38 -4.92 38.68 1.95
N ASP A 39 -5.71 38.08 1.05
CA ASP A 39 -6.40 38.81 -0.03
C ASP A 39 -7.86 38.35 -0.21
N PRO A 40 -8.80 39.28 -0.47
CA PRO A 40 -10.25 39.01 -0.47
C PRO A 40 -10.79 38.34 -1.75
N GLU A 41 -9.99 38.13 -2.81
CA GLU A 41 -10.36 37.28 -3.97
C GLU A 41 -10.39 35.77 -3.63
N SER A 42 -10.03 35.43 -2.39
CA SER A 42 -9.82 34.10 -1.83
C SER A 42 -11.07 33.21 -1.72
N TYR A 43 -12.31 33.64 -2.00
CA TYR A 43 -13.47 32.74 -1.76
C TYR A 43 -13.57 31.55 -2.74
N ALA A 44 -13.29 31.74 -4.03
CA ALA A 44 -13.24 30.63 -5.00
C ALA A 44 -11.96 29.79 -4.83
N GLN A 45 -10.84 30.46 -4.54
CA GLN A 45 -9.54 29.82 -4.33
C GLN A 45 -9.47 29.06 -2.99
N SER A 46 -10.12 29.55 -1.94
CA SER A 46 -10.24 28.86 -0.65
C SER A 46 -11.06 27.60 -0.75
N THR A 47 -12.10 27.56 -1.60
CA THR A 47 -12.90 26.36 -1.86
C THR A 47 -12.06 25.27 -2.57
N GLN A 48 -11.29 25.66 -3.60
CA GLN A 48 -10.35 24.74 -4.27
C GLN A 48 -9.20 24.30 -3.35
N THR A 49 -8.64 25.22 -2.56
CA THR A 49 -7.55 24.95 -1.61
C THR A 49 -8.03 24.06 -0.45
N PHE A 50 -9.28 24.21 0.00
CA PHE A 50 -9.89 23.36 1.02
C PHE A 50 -10.08 21.93 0.51
N ASN A 51 -10.52 21.75 -0.74
CA ASN A 51 -10.61 20.43 -1.37
C ASN A 51 -9.24 19.77 -1.58
N ILE A 52 -8.22 20.53 -1.98
CA ILE A 52 -6.86 19.98 -2.13
C ILE A 52 -6.30 19.56 -0.76
N LYS A 53 -6.50 20.39 0.27
CA LYS A 53 -6.03 20.08 1.63
C LYS A 53 -6.74 18.88 2.23
N SER A 54 -8.06 18.76 2.07
CA SER A 54 -8.83 17.61 2.56
C SER A 54 -8.44 16.32 1.82
N ASN A 55 -8.28 16.38 0.50
CA ASN A 55 -7.81 15.25 -0.32
C ASN A 55 -6.38 14.83 0.05
N LEU A 56 -5.50 15.80 0.32
CA LEU A 56 -4.12 15.54 0.75
C LEU A 56 -4.07 14.85 2.12
N GLN A 57 -4.84 15.32 3.10
CA GLN A 57 -4.95 14.67 4.41
C GLN A 57 -5.53 13.25 4.30
N GLN A 58 -6.51 13.04 3.42
CA GLN A 58 -7.05 11.71 3.16
C GLN A 58 -5.99 10.80 2.51
N ALA A 59 -5.23 11.28 1.53
CA ALA A 59 -4.14 10.53 0.92
C ALA A 59 -3.04 10.14 1.93
N ILE A 60 -2.67 11.04 2.85
CA ILE A 60 -1.74 10.75 3.96
C ILE A 60 -2.27 9.60 4.82
N SER A 61 -3.56 9.67 5.19
CA SER A 61 -4.21 8.64 6.00
C SER A 61 -4.24 7.28 5.29
N THR A 62 -4.63 7.27 4.00
CA THR A 62 -4.66 6.05 3.17
C THR A 62 -3.27 5.41 3.07
N LEU A 63 -2.23 6.20 2.79
CA LEU A 63 -0.86 5.70 2.71
C LEU A 63 -0.38 5.10 4.03
N PHE A 64 -0.64 5.79 5.14
CA PHE A 64 -0.25 5.34 6.48
C PHE A 64 -0.98 4.05 6.88
N GLN A 65 -2.30 3.99 6.67
CA GLN A 65 -3.09 2.81 6.94
C GLN A 65 -2.58 1.63 6.11
N GLY A 66 -2.34 1.85 4.81
CA GLY A 66 -1.87 0.76 3.96
C GLY A 66 -0.48 0.25 4.32
N TYR A 67 0.43 1.15 4.72
CA TYR A 67 1.74 0.80 5.26
C TYR A 67 1.61 -0.07 6.53
N CYS A 68 0.76 0.34 7.48
CA CYS A 68 0.54 -0.40 8.72
C CYS A 68 -0.06 -1.78 8.45
N SER A 69 -1.08 -1.87 7.58
CA SER A 69 -1.72 -3.14 7.24
C SER A 69 -0.77 -4.12 6.58
N LEU A 70 0.00 -3.70 5.57
CA LEU A 70 0.98 -4.57 4.91
C LEU A 70 2.06 -5.03 5.89
N SER A 71 2.55 -4.14 6.76
CA SER A 71 3.57 -4.46 7.76
C SER A 71 3.08 -5.52 8.75
N ILE A 72 1.86 -5.36 9.29
CA ILE A 72 1.27 -6.33 10.21
C ILE A 72 1.12 -7.70 9.54
N LEU A 73 0.58 -7.73 8.30
CA LEU A 73 0.39 -8.99 7.60
C LEU A 73 1.70 -9.69 7.27
N LEU A 74 2.75 -8.95 6.91
CA LEU A 74 4.05 -9.54 6.65
C LEU A 74 4.70 -10.09 7.92
N ILE A 75 4.55 -9.40 9.07
CA ILE A 75 5.03 -9.93 10.36
C ILE A 75 4.30 -11.23 10.72
N LEU A 76 2.98 -11.30 10.50
CA LEU A 76 2.21 -12.53 10.71
C LEU A 76 2.65 -13.65 9.76
N ASN A 77 3.00 -13.30 8.52
CA ASN A 77 3.44 -14.23 7.49
C ASN A 77 4.83 -14.82 7.76
N ILE A 78 5.69 -14.17 8.56
CA ILE A 78 7.01 -14.73 8.94
C ILE A 78 6.88 -16.12 9.58
N TYR A 79 5.76 -16.38 10.25
CA TYR A 79 5.49 -17.65 10.92
C TYR A 79 4.74 -18.67 10.05
N MET A 80 4.45 -18.33 8.79
CA MET A 80 3.67 -19.17 7.89
C MET A 80 4.51 -19.57 6.68
N GLU A 81 4.57 -20.88 6.36
CA GLU A 81 5.31 -21.41 5.21
C GLU A 81 4.55 -21.20 3.88
N GLY A 82 4.10 -19.97 3.62
CA GLY A 82 3.39 -19.61 2.40
C GLY A 82 4.26 -19.64 1.15
N ASN A 83 3.64 -19.71 -0.03
CA ASN A 83 4.36 -19.63 -1.30
C ASN A 83 5.04 -18.26 -1.46
N GLN A 84 6.38 -18.27 -1.40
CA GLN A 84 7.19 -17.05 -1.42
C GLN A 84 7.00 -16.20 -2.68
N THR A 85 6.85 -16.83 -3.85
CA THR A 85 6.67 -16.12 -5.12
C THR A 85 5.36 -15.36 -5.12
N ALA A 86 4.29 -16.00 -4.64
CA ALA A 86 2.98 -15.36 -4.51
C ALA A 86 3.02 -14.20 -3.51
N ILE A 87 3.67 -14.38 -2.35
CA ILE A 87 3.83 -13.32 -1.34
C ILE A 87 4.58 -12.11 -1.93
N ASN A 88 5.65 -12.34 -2.70
CA ASN A 88 6.39 -11.27 -3.35
C ASN A 88 5.54 -10.48 -4.34
N VAL A 89 4.80 -11.17 -5.23
CA VAL A 89 3.92 -10.53 -6.22
C VAL A 89 2.79 -9.76 -5.53
N LEU A 90 2.16 -10.36 -4.52
CA LEU A 90 1.06 -9.74 -3.78
C LEU A 90 1.53 -8.54 -2.95
N SER A 91 2.76 -8.56 -2.41
CA SER A 91 3.34 -7.40 -1.72
C SER A 91 3.55 -6.21 -2.66
N LEU A 92 4.04 -6.47 -3.88
CA LEU A 92 4.21 -5.45 -4.92
C LEU A 92 2.86 -4.90 -5.41
N LEU A 93 1.86 -5.77 -5.62
CA LEU A 93 0.51 -5.35 -5.99
C LEU A 93 -0.13 -4.50 -4.89
N THR A 94 0.02 -4.91 -3.63
CA THR A 94 -0.48 -4.17 -2.46
C THR A 94 0.13 -2.77 -2.39
N MET A 95 1.46 -2.68 -2.55
CA MET A 95 2.15 -1.39 -2.66
C MET A 95 1.58 -0.55 -3.81
N GLY A 96 1.49 -1.14 -5.01
CA GLY A 96 1.02 -0.46 -6.21
C GLY A 96 -0.39 0.11 -6.06
N PHE A 97 -1.34 -0.71 -5.59
CA PHE A 97 -2.73 -0.28 -5.40
C PHE A 97 -2.88 0.77 -4.30
N ASN A 98 -2.11 0.69 -3.21
CA ASN A 98 -2.19 1.72 -2.16
C ASN A 98 -1.66 3.07 -2.64
N VAL A 99 -0.52 3.07 -3.34
CA VAL A 99 0.06 4.30 -3.92
C VAL A 99 -0.89 4.86 -4.97
N LEU A 100 -1.44 4.01 -5.84
CA LEU A 100 -2.40 4.43 -6.86
C LEU A 100 -3.68 5.02 -6.26
N ALA A 101 -4.22 4.39 -5.20
CA ALA A 101 -5.36 4.90 -4.46
C ALA A 101 -5.07 6.30 -3.89
N ALA A 102 -3.91 6.49 -3.26
CA ALA A 102 -3.51 7.78 -2.72
C ALA A 102 -3.37 8.87 -3.80
N VAL A 103 -2.83 8.54 -4.97
CA VAL A 103 -2.72 9.47 -6.11
C VAL A 103 -4.10 9.87 -6.63
N PHE A 104 -5.02 8.92 -6.79
CA PHE A 104 -6.38 9.23 -7.24
C PHE A 104 -7.19 9.98 -6.19
N GLN A 105 -6.94 9.73 -4.90
CA GLN A 105 -7.53 10.49 -3.81
C GLN A 105 -7.05 11.95 -3.85
N LEU A 106 -5.75 12.17 -4.04
CA LEU A 106 -5.16 13.50 -4.20
C LEU A 106 -5.77 14.26 -5.39
N ALA A 107 -5.90 13.58 -6.53
CA ALA A 107 -6.46 14.15 -7.76
C ALA A 107 -8.00 14.34 -7.73
N GLY A 108 -8.68 13.86 -6.67
CA GLY A 108 -10.13 14.00 -6.51
C GLY A 108 -10.98 12.99 -7.30
N PHE A 109 -10.37 11.94 -7.87
CA PHE A 109 -11.08 10.87 -8.59
C PHE A 109 -11.62 9.80 -7.62
N VAL A 110 -12.68 10.15 -6.88
CA VAL A 110 -13.25 9.32 -5.79
C VAL A 110 -13.62 7.90 -6.24
N LEU A 111 -14.16 7.74 -7.46
CA LEU A 111 -14.55 6.41 -7.97
C LEU A 111 -13.34 5.50 -8.17
N ILE A 112 -12.29 6.03 -8.81
CA ILE A 112 -11.07 5.26 -9.12
C ILE A 112 -10.29 4.97 -7.85
N TYR A 113 -10.26 5.91 -6.90
CA TYR A 113 -9.75 5.67 -5.55
C TYR A 113 -10.43 4.47 -4.90
N LYS A 114 -11.77 4.42 -4.86
CA LYS A 114 -12.51 3.32 -4.22
C LYS A 114 -12.20 1.97 -4.85
N ILE A 115 -12.11 1.91 -6.19
CA ILE A 115 -11.76 0.68 -6.91
C ILE A 115 -10.33 0.26 -6.57
N SER A 116 -9.38 1.20 -6.62
CA SER A 116 -7.97 0.93 -6.30
C SER A 116 -7.80 0.46 -4.84
N TYR A 117 -8.54 1.09 -3.92
CA TYR A 117 -8.54 0.71 -2.51
C TYR A 117 -9.18 -0.65 -2.26
N ALA A 118 -10.24 -1.01 -3.01
CA ALA A 118 -10.81 -2.35 -2.96
C ALA A 118 -9.81 -3.41 -3.46
N LEU A 119 -9.07 -3.14 -4.53
CA LEU A 119 -8.01 -4.02 -5.03
C LEU A 119 -6.86 -4.16 -4.03
N PHE A 120 -6.52 -3.08 -3.31
CA PHE A 120 -5.58 -3.10 -2.19
C PHE A 120 -6.04 -4.01 -1.04
N ILE A 121 -7.31 -3.93 -0.62
CA ILE A 121 -7.85 -4.81 0.42
C ILE A 121 -7.85 -6.27 -0.06
N LEU A 122 -8.21 -6.50 -1.32
CA LEU A 122 -8.23 -7.83 -1.90
C LEU A 122 -6.82 -8.44 -1.92
N SER A 123 -5.79 -7.67 -2.28
CA SER A 123 -4.42 -8.16 -2.31
C SER A 123 -3.90 -8.47 -0.90
N LEU A 124 -4.24 -7.66 0.11
CA LEU A 124 -3.94 -7.98 1.52
C LEU A 124 -4.58 -9.31 1.95
N PHE A 125 -5.86 -9.52 1.60
CA PHE A 125 -6.55 -10.76 1.92
C PHE A 125 -5.93 -11.97 1.20
N SER A 126 -5.51 -11.80 -0.05
CA SER A 126 -4.80 -12.84 -0.80
C SER A 126 -3.47 -13.23 -0.17
N ILE A 127 -2.74 -12.30 0.47
CA ILE A 127 -1.51 -12.62 1.20
C ILE A 127 -1.82 -13.62 2.32
N ILE A 128 -2.86 -13.35 3.12
CA ILE A 128 -3.30 -14.23 4.20
C ILE A 128 -3.73 -15.60 3.66
N ALA A 129 -4.54 -15.62 2.60
CA ALA A 129 -5.00 -16.85 2.00
C ALA A 129 -3.84 -17.71 1.48
N THR A 130 -2.85 -17.09 0.83
CA THR A 130 -1.66 -17.80 0.32
C THR A 130 -0.83 -18.39 1.46
N SER A 131 -0.73 -17.70 2.59
CA SER A 131 -0.03 -18.21 3.77
C SER A 131 -0.74 -19.39 4.44
N LEU A 132 -2.07 -19.43 4.37
CA LEU A 132 -2.89 -20.52 4.94
C LEU A 132 -3.01 -21.73 4.01
N LEU A 133 -3.02 -21.52 2.69
CA LEU A 133 -3.27 -22.57 1.69
C LEU A 133 -2.02 -23.31 1.19
N SER A 134 -0.84 -23.08 1.79
CA SER A 134 0.40 -23.65 1.25
C SER A 134 0.28 -25.17 1.10
N PRO A 135 0.46 -25.72 -0.13
CA PRO A 135 0.24 -27.12 -0.38
C PRO A 135 1.31 -27.93 0.35
N ILE A 136 0.86 -28.91 1.14
CA ILE A 136 1.70 -30.03 1.58
C ILE A 136 2.39 -30.57 0.32
N PRO A 137 3.73 -30.70 0.28
CA PRO A 137 4.39 -31.25 -0.89
C PRO A 137 3.86 -32.67 -1.11
N VAL A 138 3.12 -32.86 -2.20
CA VAL A 138 2.71 -34.19 -2.66
C VAL A 138 4.01 -34.90 -3.01
N THR A 139 4.44 -35.78 -2.11
CA THR A 139 5.53 -36.71 -2.36
C THR A 139 5.01 -37.65 -3.44
N VAL A 140 5.35 -37.35 -4.69
CA VAL A 140 5.17 -38.32 -5.77
C VAL A 140 6.18 -39.42 -5.47
N VAL A 141 5.73 -40.45 -4.75
CA VAL A 141 6.49 -41.69 -4.61
C VAL A 141 6.54 -42.27 -6.03
N VAL A 142 7.64 -42.01 -6.73
CA VAL A 142 8.01 -42.78 -7.89
C VAL A 142 8.24 -44.20 -7.38
N LEU A 143 7.24 -45.06 -7.56
CA LEU A 143 7.43 -46.49 -7.47
C LEU A 143 8.37 -46.85 -8.62
N ASP A 144 9.67 -46.93 -8.35
CA ASP A 144 10.62 -47.59 -9.22
C ASP A 144 10.15 -49.03 -9.39
N GLY A 145 9.43 -49.25 -10.49
CA GLY A 145 9.08 -50.57 -10.99
C GLY A 145 10.34 -51.22 -11.57
N ASN A 146 11.22 -51.70 -10.69
CA ASN A 146 12.18 -52.74 -11.04
C ASN A 146 11.50 -54.09 -10.86
N SER A 147 10.88 -54.55 -11.95
CA SER A 147 10.61 -55.97 -12.23
C SER A 147 11.75 -56.55 -13.05
#